data_AF-A0A0Q4C626-F1
#
_entry.id   AF-A0A0Q4C626-F1
#
_cell.length_a   1.000
_cell.length_b   1.000
_cell.length_c   1.000
_cell.angle_alpha   90.00
_cell.angle_beta   90.00
_cell.angle_gamma   90.00
#
_symmetry.space_group_name_H-M   'P 1'
#
loop_
_entity.id
_entity.type
_entity.pdbx_description
1 polymer ?
#
loop_
_entity_poly.entity_id
_entity_poly.type
_entity_poly.pdbx_seq_one_letter_code
_entity_poly.pdbx_strand_id
1 'polypeptide(L)' 'MNASGIKNIDGADKMRIYFDGKEVTRKEMETLDPDKIKSMYINKNKTDGGGTSGEIWIETKK' A
#
# COMPACT_ATOMS: atom_id res chain seq x y z
N MET A 1 19.64 14.69 23.70
CA MET A 1 19.29 13.53 22.83
C MET A 1 17.85 13.72 22.40
N ASN A 2 17.58 14.00 21.12
CA ASN A 2 16.22 13.97 20.58
C ASN A 2 16.23 13.07 19.35
N ALA A 3 15.84 11.82 19.57
CA ALA A 3 15.58 10.85 18.51
C ALA A 3 14.23 11.20 17.87
N SER A 4 14.20 12.19 16.99
CA SER A 4 13.08 12.42 16.08
C SER A 4 13.22 11.46 14.89
N GLY A 5 13.08 10.17 15.20
CA GLY A 5 13.23 9.04 14.28
C GLY A 5 11.93 8.62 13.59
N ILE A 6 11.00 9.54 13.34
CA ILE A 6 9.79 9.25 12.55
C ILE A 6 9.60 10.39 11.57
N LYS A 7 10.31 10.33 10.44
CA LYS A 7 10.01 11.16 9.27
C LYS A 7 8.84 10.51 8.53
N ASN A 8 7.66 11.07 8.74
CA ASN A 8 6.55 11.17 7.79
C ASN A 8 6.08 9.85 7.14
N ILE A 9 5.13 9.18 7.78
CA ILE A 9 4.23 8.20 7.16
C ILE A 9 3.02 8.92 6.53
N ASP A 10 3.03 10.25 6.38
CA ASP A 10 1.91 11.00 5.78
C ASP A 10 1.63 10.67 4.29
N GLY A 11 2.52 9.90 3.64
CA GLY A 11 2.31 9.37 2.29
C GLY A 11 1.61 8.00 2.22
N ALA A 12 1.46 7.29 3.35
CA ALA A 12 0.83 5.97 3.35
C ALA A 12 -0.70 6.03 3.39
N ASP A 13 -1.28 7.09 3.97
CA ASP A 13 -2.74 7.24 4.11
C ASP A 13 -3.46 7.55 2.78
N LYS A 14 -2.72 7.78 1.69
CA LYS A 14 -3.27 8.05 0.35
C LYS A 14 -3.11 6.89 -0.63
N MET A 15 -2.75 5.71 -0.14
CA MET A 15 -2.65 4.49 -0.94
C MET A 15 -3.94 3.69 -0.84
N ARG A 16 -4.58 3.41 -1.98
CA ARG A 16 -5.70 2.46 -2.04
C ARG A 16 -5.18 1.06 -2.31
N ILE A 17 -5.76 0.06 -1.67
CA ILE A 17 -5.32 -1.33 -1.79
C ILE A 17 -6.48 -2.15 -2.32
N TYR A 18 -6.23 -2.89 -3.38
CA TYR A 18 -7.20 -3.77 -4.03
C TYR A 18 -6.69 -5.21 -3.97
N PHE A 19 -7.53 -6.12 -3.50
CA PHE A 19 -7.30 -7.56 -3.49
C PHE A 19 -8.36 -8.24 -4.35
N ASP A 20 -7.93 -8.89 -5.44
CA ASP A 20 -8.81 -9.51 -6.45
C ASP A 20 -9.94 -8.56 -6.92
N GLY A 21 -9.59 -7.28 -7.10
CA GLY A 21 -10.50 -6.22 -7.53
C GLY A 21 -11.40 -5.63 -6.44
N LYS A 22 -11.30 -6.08 -5.18
CA LYS A 22 -12.02 -5.50 -4.04
C LYS A 22 -11.11 -4.59 -3.24
N GLU A 23 -11.56 -3.38 -2.92
CA GLU A 23 -10.82 -2.49 -2.04
C GLU A 23 -10.76 -3.09 -0.63
N VAL A 24 -9.57 -3.14 -0.05
CA VAL A 24 -9.29 -3.67 1.28
C VAL A 24 -8.50 -2.67 2.10
N THR A 25 -8.59 -2.81 3.42
CA THR A 25 -7.76 -2.05 4.34
C THR A 25 -6.34 -2.59 4.38
N ARG A 26 -5.41 -1.77 4.86
CA ARG A 26 -4.03 -2.21 5.12
C ARG A 26 -3.95 -3.38 6.09
N LYS A 27 -4.81 -3.42 7.11
CA LYS A 27 -4.85 -4.53 8.07
C LYS A 27 -5.24 -5.84 7.40
N GLU A 28 -6.25 -5.81 6.52
CA GLU A 28 -6.65 -7.00 5.76
C GLU A 28 -5.54 -7.47 4.82
N MET A 29 -4.85 -6.53 4.15
CA MET A 29 -3.66 -6.85 3.34
C MET A 29 -2.57 -7.53 4.18
N GLU A 30 -2.27 -7.03 5.37
CA GLU A 30 -1.25 -7.59 6.26
C GLU A 30 -1.58 -9.01 6.76
N THR A 31 -2.86 -9.41 6.71
CA THR A 31 -3.31 -10.77 7.03
C THR A 31 -3.34 -11.72 5.83
N LEU A 32 -3.00 -11.24 4.63
CA LEU A 32 -2.96 -12.09 3.44
C LEU A 32 -1.79 -13.06 3.51
N ASP A 33 -2.07 -14.30 3.13
CA ASP A 33 -1.04 -15.32 2.94
C ASP A 33 -0.24 -15.01 1.67
N PRO A 34 1.06 -14.69 1.77
CA PRO A 34 1.88 -14.32 0.62
C PRO A 34 2.03 -15.45 -0.40
N ASP A 35 1.91 -16.72 0.03
CA ASP A 35 2.05 -17.87 -0.87
C ASP A 35 0.87 -17.99 -1.85
N LYS A 36 -0.27 -17.36 -1.53
CA LYS A 36 -1.46 -17.33 -2.38
C LYS A 36 -1.43 -16.19 -3.40
N ILE A 37 -0.52 -15.22 -3.24
CA ILE A 37 -0.39 -14.10 -4.16
C ILE A 37 0.25 -14.58 -5.46
N LYS A 38 -0.39 -14.25 -6.58
CA LYS A 38 0.13 -14.46 -7.92
C LYS A 38 0.96 -13.27 -8.37
N SER A 39 0.46 -12.07 -8.16
CA SER A 39 1.07 -10.81 -8.61
C SER A 39 0.68 -9.66 -7.70
N MET A 40 1.60 -8.69 -7.58
CA MET A 40 1.34 -7.39 -6.96
C MET A 40 1.78 -6.30 -7.93
N TYR A 41 0.85 -5.42 -8.27
CA TYR A 41 1.09 -4.24 -9.09
C TYR A 41 0.98 -2.99 -8.22
N ILE A 42 1.92 -2.07 -8.37
CA ILE A 42 1.98 -0.86 -7.55
C ILE A 42 2.06 0.35 -8.48
N ASN A 43 1.02 1.17 -8.46
CA ASN A 43 0.99 2.47 -9.13
C ASN A 43 1.30 3.56 -8.10
N LYS A 44 2.42 4.27 -8.26
CA LYS A 44 2.84 5.34 -7.34
C LYS A 44 2.83 6.67 -8.06
N ASN A 45 2.04 7.60 -7.54
CA ASN A 45 1.98 8.97 -8.01
C ASN A 45 2.67 9.88 -6.99
N LYS A 46 3.58 10.72 -7.48
CA LYS A 46 4.09 11.84 -6.71
C LYS A 46 3.13 13.00 -6.90
N THR A 47 2.65 13.58 -5.81
CA THR A 47 1.90 14.84 -5.87
C THR A 47 2.86 16.00 -5.66
N ASP A 48 2.71 17.07 -6.43
CA ASP A 48 3.47 18.30 -6.24
C ASP A 48 3.21 18.83 -4.83
N GLY A 49 4.27 18.92 -4.02
CA GLY A 49 4.19 19.21 -2.58
C GLY A 49 4.71 18.08 -1.66
N GLY A 50 5.25 16.99 -2.22
CA GLY A 50 5.97 15.97 -1.44
C GLY A 50 5.09 14.84 -0.88
N GLY A 51 3.78 14.89 -1.12
CA GLY A 51 2.88 13.77 -0.86
C GLY A 51 3.08 12.64 -1.86
N THR A 52 2.89 11.39 -1.42
CA THR A 52 2.80 10.23 -2.29
C THR A 52 1.37 9.70 -2.22
N SER A 53 0.76 9.42 -3.36
CA SER A 53 -0.53 8.71 -3.47
C SER A 53 -0.37 7.54 -4.44
N GLY A 54 -1.35 6.65 -4.49
CA GLY A 54 -1.25 5.53 -5.41
C GLY A 54 -2.21 4.40 -5.11
N GLU A 55 -2.00 3.33 -5.84
CA GLU A 55 -2.83 2.13 -5.78
C GLU A 55 -1.94 0.89 -5.74
N ILE A 56 -2.30 -0.05 -4.88
CA ILE A 56 -1.69 -1.37 -4.78
C ILE A 56 -2.76 -2.37 -5.22
N TRP A 57 -2.46 -3.16 -6.23
CA TRP A 57 -3.35 -4.19 -6.76
C TRP A 57 -2.71 -5.55 -6.53
N ILE A 58 -3.43 -6.43 -5.86
CA ILE A 58 -2.98 -7.77 -5.48
C ILE A 58 -3.93 -8.77 -6.15
N GLU A 59 -3.37 -9.73 -6.88
CA GLU A 59 -4.11 -10.83 -7.49
C GLU A 59 -3.66 -12.16 -6.91
N THR A 60 -4.60 -13.06 -6.66
CA THR A 60 -4.30 -14.42 -6.18
C THR A 60 -4.07 -15.43 -7.30
N LYS A 61 -3.43 -16.53 -6.96
CA LYS A 61 -3.32 -17.71 -7.84
C LYS A 61 -4.73 -18.29 -8.02
N LYS A 62 -5.09 -18.59 -9.27
CA LYS A 62 -6.31 -19.35 -9.60
C LYS A 62 -6.11 -20.84 -9.34
#